data_AF-A0A8T2W7U4-F1
#
_entry.id   AF-A0A8T2W7U4-F1
#
_cell.length_a   1.000
_cell.length_b   1.000
_cell.length_c   1.000
_cell.angle_alpha   90.00
_cell.angle_beta   90.00
_cell.angle_gamma   90.00
#
_symmetry.space_group_name_H-M   'P 1'
#
loop_
_entity.id
_entity.type
_entity.pdbx_description
1 polymer ?
#
loop_
_entity_poly.entity_id
_entity_poly.type
_entity_poly.pdbx_seq_one_letter_code
_entity_poly.pdbx_strand_id
1 'polypeptide(L)'
;MPAMIVNSQLRYGIAKPFQNILATPKPNKLRASQRYITVQSSLHALSLHCGATTLNVPLSTSHVQSLAGAINGLLKTFAEKQKAEGPQRVDSVECKFSGDTNAGEIPHFELFCNPNAHSTAFDAKVLVTVHSVDGVRVVMEATLEQVRAGVKDALLASREKVA
;
A
#
# COMPACT_ATOMS: atom_id res chain seq x y z
N MET A 1 20.25 -50.29 -22.99
CA MET A 1 20.68 -51.57 -22.40
C MET A 1 21.93 -51.33 -21.57
N PRO A 2 22.15 -52.01 -20.42
CA PRO A 2 21.21 -52.85 -19.68
C PRO A 2 20.18 -51.95 -18.93
N ALA A 3 19.99 -51.80 -17.61
CA ALA A 3 20.57 -52.41 -16.40
C ALA A 3 19.69 -52.15 -15.14
N MET A 4 19.95 -52.93 -14.08
CA MET A 4 19.50 -52.75 -12.69
C MET A 4 20.53 -53.41 -11.75
N ILE A 5 20.43 -53.17 -10.44
CA ILE A 5 20.61 -54.09 -9.27
C ILE A 5 20.72 -53.18 -8.02
N VAL A 6 19.97 -53.25 -6.90
CA VAL A 6 19.10 -54.23 -6.20
C VAL A 6 19.78 -54.91 -4.98
N ASN A 7 19.12 -54.84 -3.81
CA ASN A 7 19.42 -55.51 -2.53
C ASN A 7 20.70 -55.02 -1.78
N SER A 8 20.91 -55.28 -0.47
CA SER A 8 20.24 -56.25 0.43
C SER A 8 20.16 -55.86 1.92
N GLN A 9 18.98 -56.09 2.54
CA GLN A 9 18.75 -56.82 3.82
C GLN A 9 19.44 -56.44 5.17
N LEU A 10 18.95 -57.12 6.23
CA LEU A 10 19.39 -57.13 7.65
C LEU A 10 18.76 -56.03 8.54
N ARG A 11 18.22 -56.31 9.75
CA ARG A 11 18.23 -57.53 10.60
C ARG A 11 16.91 -57.75 11.38
N TYR A 12 16.75 -58.95 11.93
CA TYR A 12 15.60 -59.42 12.72
C TYR A 12 15.56 -58.86 14.16
N GLY A 13 14.37 -58.81 14.74
CA GLY A 13 14.09 -58.65 16.18
C GLY A 13 12.70 -59.25 16.52
N ILE A 14 12.52 -59.87 17.69
CA ILE A 14 11.40 -60.80 17.97
C ILE A 14 10.80 -60.55 19.37
N ALA A 15 9.45 -60.62 19.48
CA ALA A 15 8.64 -60.74 20.72
C ALA A 15 8.66 -59.55 21.70
N LYS A 16 7.66 -59.31 22.57
CA LYS A 16 6.28 -59.84 22.74
C LYS A 16 5.42 -58.74 23.44
N PRO A 17 4.08 -58.89 23.59
CA PRO A 17 3.21 -57.78 24.01
C PRO A 17 3.08 -57.62 25.52
N PHE A 18 2.68 -56.41 25.95
CA PHE A 18 1.91 -56.20 27.18
C PHE A 18 0.89 -55.07 26.98
N GLN A 19 -0.26 -55.18 27.63
CA GLN A 19 -1.30 -54.14 27.64
C GLN A 19 -0.95 -53.06 28.66
N ASN A 20 -1.31 -51.80 28.38
CA ASN A 20 -1.81 -50.93 29.44
C ASN A 20 -2.77 -49.85 28.91
N ILE A 21 -3.74 -49.46 29.73
CA ILE A 21 -4.86 -48.59 29.33
C ILE A 21 -4.67 -47.21 29.99
N LEU A 22 -4.36 -46.19 29.20
CA LEU A 22 -4.52 -44.78 29.59
C LEU A 22 -5.17 -44.00 28.45
N ALA A 23 -6.47 -43.72 28.60
CA ALA A 23 -7.22 -42.90 27.67
C ALA A 23 -6.87 -41.43 27.88
N THR A 24 -6.06 -40.86 26.99
CA THR A 24 -5.85 -39.41 26.95
C THR A 24 -7.02 -38.72 26.23
N PRO A 25 -7.63 -37.67 26.80
CA PRO A 25 -8.69 -36.95 26.11
C PRO A 25 -8.11 -36.25 24.88
N LYS A 26 -8.72 -36.47 23.70
CA LYS A 26 -8.32 -35.79 22.47
C LYS A 26 -8.43 -34.27 22.69
N PRO A 27 -7.38 -33.46 22.44
CA PRO A 27 -7.48 -32.02 22.52
C PRO A 27 -8.52 -31.55 21.50
N ASN A 28 -9.65 -31.07 22.01
CA ASN A 28 -10.77 -30.67 21.19
C ASN A 28 -10.35 -29.44 20.38
N LYS A 29 -10.07 -29.60 19.09
CA LYS A 29 -9.65 -28.51 18.21
C LYS A 29 -10.82 -27.56 18.00
N LEU A 30 -10.99 -26.64 18.93
CA LEU A 30 -11.90 -25.50 18.84
C LEU A 30 -11.51 -24.70 17.59
N ARG A 31 -12.16 -25.05 16.48
CA ARG A 31 -12.02 -24.36 15.20
C ARG A 31 -12.66 -22.99 15.37
N ALA A 32 -11.87 -22.04 15.85
CA ALA A 32 -12.27 -20.65 15.92
C ALA A 32 -12.73 -20.23 14.52
N SER A 33 -14.05 -20.03 14.37
CA SER A 33 -14.62 -19.45 13.16
C SER A 33 -14.17 -18.00 13.11
N GLN A 34 -12.98 -17.80 12.57
CA GLN A 34 -12.33 -16.52 12.36
C GLN A 34 -13.22 -15.73 11.40
N ARG A 35 -14.09 -14.90 11.98
CA ARG A 35 -14.99 -14.01 11.25
C ARG A 35 -14.11 -12.96 10.57
N TYR A 36 -13.70 -13.26 9.34
CA TYR A 36 -13.08 -12.27 8.47
C TYR A 36 -14.09 -11.14 8.27
N ILE A 37 -13.87 -10.04 8.99
CA ILE A 37 -14.61 -8.80 8.75
C ILE A 37 -14.15 -8.34 7.37
N THR A 38 -15.00 -8.57 6.37
CA THR A 38 -14.77 -8.07 5.01
C THR A 38 -15.02 -6.57 5.06
N VAL A 39 -13.97 -5.81 5.39
CA VAL A 39 -13.99 -4.35 5.35
C VAL A 39 -14.17 -3.96 3.89
N GLN A 40 -15.38 -3.52 3.52
CA GLN A 40 -15.61 -2.93 2.21
C GLN A 40 -14.80 -1.64 2.11
N SER A 41 -13.75 -1.65 1.31
CA SER A 41 -12.98 -0.46 0.99
C SER A 41 -13.87 0.51 0.21
N SER A 42 -14.29 1.59 0.86
CA SER A 42 -14.98 2.66 0.16
C SER A 42 -13.99 3.36 -0.79
N LEU A 43 -14.33 3.38 -2.08
CA LEU A 43 -13.57 4.12 -3.09
C LEU A 43 -13.97 5.59 -3.11
N HIS A 44 -12.95 6.43 -3.27
CA HIS A 44 -13.07 7.88 -3.44
C HIS A 44 -12.28 8.30 -4.67
N ALA A 45 -12.86 9.18 -5.48
CA ALA A 45 -12.17 9.75 -6.62
C ALA A 45 -11.26 10.89 -6.15
N LEU A 46 -9.95 10.72 -6.30
CA LEU A 46 -8.98 11.80 -6.15
C LEU A 46 -8.94 12.60 -7.47
N SER A 47 -9.47 13.82 -7.44
CA SER A 47 -9.40 14.77 -8.55
C SER A 47 -8.03 15.45 -8.59
N LEU A 48 -7.24 15.21 -9.63
CA LEU A 48 -5.95 15.85 -9.87
C LEU A 48 -6.05 16.84 -11.03
N HIS A 49 -5.88 18.13 -10.74
CA HIS A 49 -5.93 19.20 -11.74
C HIS A 49 -4.52 19.57 -12.20
N CYS A 50 -4.21 19.37 -13.48
CA CYS A 50 -2.94 19.69 -14.12
C CYS A 50 -3.20 20.58 -15.35
N GLY A 51 -3.08 21.90 -15.17
CA GLY A 51 -3.40 22.88 -16.22
C GLY A 51 -4.87 22.77 -16.67
N ALA A 52 -5.08 22.48 -17.95
CA ALA A 52 -6.40 22.28 -18.54
C ALA A 52 -6.95 20.84 -18.38
N THR A 53 -6.16 19.90 -17.84
CA THR A 53 -6.54 18.49 -17.70
C THR A 53 -6.91 18.18 -16.25
N THR A 54 -7.95 17.36 -16.05
CA THR A 54 -8.29 16.77 -14.75
C THR A 54 -8.28 15.25 -14.86
N LEU A 55 -7.57 14.56 -13.97
CA LEU A 55 -7.60 13.10 -13.85
C LEU A 55 -8.28 12.70 -12.54
N ASN A 56 -9.24 11.78 -12.62
CA ASN A 56 -9.93 11.23 -11.46
C ASN A 56 -9.36 9.84 -11.17
N VAL A 57 -8.68 9.67 -10.04
CA VAL A 57 -8.03 8.40 -9.66
C VAL A 57 -8.86 7.70 -8.57
N PRO A 58 -9.34 6.45 -8.77
CA PRO A 58 -10.06 5.71 -7.74
C PRO A 58 -9.10 5.17 -6.68
N LEU A 59 -9.24 5.64 -5.44
CA LEU A 59 -8.42 5.26 -4.29
C LEU A 59 -9.26 4.77 -3.13
N SER A 60 -8.80 3.75 -2.40
CA SER A 60 -9.32 3.42 -1.07
C SER A 60 -8.98 4.49 -0.04
N THR A 61 -9.82 4.60 1.00
CA THR A 61 -9.62 5.51 2.14
C THR A 61 -8.21 5.42 2.76
N SER A 62 -7.62 4.23 2.81
CA SER A 62 -6.24 3.99 3.27
C SER A 62 -5.18 4.68 2.41
N HIS A 63 -5.31 4.61 1.08
CA HIS A 63 -4.40 5.28 0.16
C HIS A 63 -4.56 6.80 0.20
N VAL A 64 -5.80 7.32 0.32
CA VAL A 64 -6.05 8.76 0.51
C VAL A 64 -5.44 9.26 1.83
N GLN A 65 -5.53 8.49 2.93
CA GLN A 65 -4.92 8.84 4.21
C GLN A 65 -3.37 8.80 4.16
N SER A 66 -2.80 7.79 3.49
CA SER A 66 -1.34 7.70 3.27
C SER A 66 -0.81 8.91 2.49
N LEU A 67 -1.50 9.27 1.41
CA LEU A 67 -1.17 10.41 0.56
C LEU A 67 -1.30 11.75 1.31
N ALA A 68 -2.33 11.91 2.15
CA ALA A 68 -2.46 13.06 3.05
C ALA A 68 -1.31 13.13 4.07
N GLY A 69 -0.86 11.99 4.60
CA GLY A 69 0.32 11.89 5.46
C GLY A 69 1.59 12.36 4.76
N ALA A 70 1.84 11.91 3.53
CA ALA A 70 2.99 12.31 2.71
C ALA A 70 2.99 13.82 2.41
N ILE A 71 1.83 14.39 2.04
CA ILE A 71 1.68 15.83 1.77
C ILE A 71 1.94 16.65 3.04
N ASN A 72 1.42 16.24 4.19
CA ASN A 72 1.69 16.93 5.47
C ASN A 72 3.17 16.81 5.88
N GLY A 73 3.82 15.67 5.61
CA GLY A 73 5.27 15.50 5.78
C GLY A 73 6.07 16.48 4.92
N LEU A 74 5.75 16.57 3.63
CA LEU A 74 6.38 17.49 2.67
C LEU A 74 6.19 18.97 3.06
N LEU A 75 4.99 19.36 3.51
CA LEU A 75 4.73 20.70 4.05
C LEU A 75 5.59 21.00 5.29
N LYS A 76 5.76 20.01 6.18
CA LYS A 76 6.65 20.12 7.35
C LYS A 76 8.13 20.27 6.91
N THR A 77 8.60 19.50 5.93
CA THR A 77 9.96 19.63 5.37
C THR A 77 10.22 21.01 4.79
N PHE A 78 9.25 21.63 4.08
CA PHE A 78 9.39 23.01 3.62
C PHE A 78 9.41 24.02 4.78
N ALA A 79 8.56 23.85 5.80
CA ALA A 79 8.55 24.71 6.99
C ALA A 79 9.82 24.58 7.85
N GLU A 80 10.51 23.44 7.81
CA GLU A 80 11.81 23.22 8.44
C GLU A 80 12.94 23.85 7.60
N LYS A 81 12.94 23.63 6.28
CA LYS A 81 13.87 24.29 5.33
C LYS A 81 13.82 25.81 5.42
N GLN A 82 12.64 26.40 5.63
CA GLN A 82 12.46 27.86 5.78
C GLN A 82 12.90 28.40 7.15
N LYS A 83 13.13 27.55 8.15
CA LYS A 83 13.63 27.93 9.48
C LYS A 83 15.14 27.72 9.64
N ALA A 84 15.78 27.02 8.71
CA ALA A 84 17.22 26.83 8.71
C ALA A 84 17.94 28.15 8.39
N GLU A 85 18.97 28.50 9.17
CA GLU A 85 19.75 29.73 9.02
C GLU A 85 20.68 29.71 7.79
N GLY A 86 20.72 28.61 7.03
CA GLY A 86 21.54 28.45 5.84
C GLY A 86 21.06 27.31 4.92
N PRO A 87 21.77 27.06 3.80
CA PRO A 87 21.33 26.13 2.76
C PRO A 87 21.29 24.66 3.20
N GLN A 88 20.18 24.23 3.80
CA GLN A 88 19.96 22.82 4.13
C GLN A 88 19.48 22.03 2.91
N ARG A 89 20.22 20.97 2.56
CA ARG A 89 19.74 19.91 1.67
C ARG A 89 18.83 18.97 2.44
N VAL A 90 17.65 18.69 1.90
CA VAL A 90 16.65 17.79 2.49
C VAL A 90 16.38 16.61 1.55
N ASP A 91 15.86 15.51 2.06
CA ASP A 91 15.54 14.36 1.23
C ASP A 91 14.32 14.62 0.32
N SER A 92 14.22 13.85 -0.77
CA SER A 92 13.05 13.88 -1.65
C SER A 92 11.92 13.06 -1.05
N VAL A 93 10.68 13.55 -1.16
CA VAL A 93 9.50 12.85 -0.64
C VAL A 93 8.90 12.02 -1.76
N GLU A 94 8.75 10.73 -1.48
CA GLU A 94 8.14 9.75 -2.37
C GLU A 94 7.00 9.03 -1.66
N CYS A 95 5.84 8.91 -2.31
CA CYS A 95 4.68 8.16 -1.83
C CYS A 95 4.25 7.21 -2.93
N LYS A 96 4.27 5.90 -2.65
CA LYS A 96 3.98 4.83 -3.61
C LYS A 96 3.00 3.84 -3.02
N PHE A 97 2.02 3.45 -3.82
CA PHE A 97 1.12 2.35 -3.50
C PHE A 97 0.56 1.70 -4.77
N SER A 98 0.00 0.50 -4.60
CA SER A 98 -0.69 -0.28 -5.62
C SER A 98 -2.01 -0.75 -5.03
N GLY A 99 -3.12 -0.40 -5.67
CA GLY A 99 -4.46 -0.78 -5.27
C GLY A 99 -4.87 -2.14 -5.81
N ASP A 100 -5.92 -2.72 -5.21
CA ASP A 100 -6.56 -3.92 -5.75
C ASP A 100 -7.44 -3.58 -6.96
N THR A 101 -7.00 -4.01 -8.15
CA THR A 101 -7.75 -3.85 -9.40
C THR A 101 -9.09 -4.57 -9.39
N ASN A 102 -9.24 -5.63 -8.60
CA ASN A 102 -10.50 -6.37 -8.45
C ASN A 102 -11.53 -5.58 -7.63
N ALA A 103 -11.05 -4.74 -6.70
CA ALA A 103 -11.87 -3.78 -5.97
C ALA A 103 -12.17 -2.50 -6.79
N GLY A 104 -11.49 -2.30 -7.93
CA GLY A 104 -11.60 -1.10 -8.76
C GLY A 104 -10.64 0.02 -8.39
N GLU A 105 -9.60 -0.25 -7.59
CA GLU A 105 -8.53 0.73 -7.34
C GLU A 105 -7.52 0.81 -8.48
N ILE A 106 -6.76 1.90 -8.50
CA ILE A 106 -5.66 2.10 -9.45
C ILE A 106 -4.52 1.07 -9.21
N PRO A 107 -4.02 0.35 -10.23
CA PRO A 107 -2.97 -0.67 -10.03
C PRO A 107 -1.62 -0.08 -9.58
N HIS A 108 -1.32 1.16 -9.95
CA HIS A 108 -0.13 1.86 -9.46
C HIS A 108 -0.31 3.37 -9.41
N PHE A 109 0.13 3.95 -8.30
CA PHE A 109 0.26 5.39 -8.08
C PHE A 109 1.60 5.70 -7.44
N GLU A 110 2.29 6.71 -7.97
CA GLU A 110 3.55 7.26 -7.46
C GLU A 110 3.42 8.78 -7.42
N LEU A 111 3.71 9.38 -6.27
CA LEU A 111 3.93 10.81 -6.10
C LEU A 111 5.39 11.04 -5.70
N PHE A 112 6.07 11.95 -6.40
CA PHE A 112 7.44 12.35 -6.13
C PHE A 112 7.56 13.88 -6.07
N CYS A 113 8.27 14.39 -5.05
CA CYS A 113 8.66 15.79 -4.96
C CYS A 113 10.10 15.91 -4.43
N ASN A 114 10.90 16.78 -5.04
CA ASN A 114 12.23 17.14 -4.57
C ASN A 114 12.18 18.55 -3.93
N PRO A 115 12.14 18.69 -2.59
CA PRO A 115 11.99 20.00 -1.96
C PRO A 115 13.22 20.90 -2.12
N ASN A 116 14.35 20.37 -2.61
CA ASN A 116 15.53 21.18 -2.92
C ASN A 116 15.34 22.04 -4.18
N ALA A 117 14.50 21.60 -5.13
CA ALA A 117 14.28 22.29 -6.41
C ALA A 117 13.37 23.53 -6.29
N HIS A 118 12.76 23.77 -5.12
CA HIS A 118 11.75 24.80 -4.90
C HIS A 118 12.09 25.68 -3.69
N SER A 119 11.62 26.93 -3.70
CA SER A 119 11.87 27.91 -2.64
C SER A 119 10.92 27.74 -1.46
N THR A 120 9.66 27.40 -1.72
CA THR A 120 8.58 27.22 -0.75
C THR A 120 7.71 26.00 -1.11
N ALA A 121 6.70 25.73 -0.28
CA ALA A 121 5.66 24.75 -0.59
C ALA A 121 4.67 25.20 -1.70
N PHE A 122 4.60 26.49 -2.03
CA PHE A 122 3.61 27.04 -2.96
C PHE A 122 4.07 26.98 -4.42
N ASP A 123 5.37 27.19 -4.67
CA ASP A 123 6.04 26.95 -5.96
C ASP A 123 6.47 25.49 -6.15
N ALA A 124 6.22 24.62 -5.16
CA ALA A 124 6.57 23.21 -5.19
C ALA A 124 5.81 22.45 -6.29
N LYS A 125 6.57 21.92 -7.26
CA LYS A 125 6.06 21.02 -8.28
C LYS A 125 6.16 19.58 -7.80
N VAL A 126 5.18 18.78 -8.18
CA VAL A 126 4.99 17.40 -7.77
C VAL A 126 4.77 16.57 -9.03
N LEU A 127 5.61 15.56 -9.23
CA LEU A 127 5.45 14.59 -10.30
C LEU A 127 4.51 13.49 -9.82
N VAL A 128 3.46 13.20 -10.58
CA VAL A 128 2.52 12.10 -10.31
C VAL A 128 2.52 11.14 -11.48
N THR A 129 2.90 9.89 -11.22
CA THR A 129 2.76 8.76 -12.16
C THR A 129 1.51 7.95 -11.78
N VAL A 130 0.69 7.63 -12.78
CA VAL A 130 -0.52 6.82 -12.65
C VAL A 130 -0.54 5.78 -13.76
N HIS A 131 -0.79 4.51 -13.44
CA HIS A 131 -0.94 3.45 -14.46
C HIS A 131 -2.40 2.95 -14.50
N SER A 132 -2.97 2.80 -15.70
CA SER A 132 -4.25 2.08 -15.89
C SER A 132 -4.04 0.56 -15.89
N VAL A 133 -5.12 -0.19 -15.70
CA VAL A 133 -5.18 -1.65 -15.88
C VAL A 133 -4.79 -2.04 -17.31
N ASP A 134 -5.12 -1.20 -18.30
CA ASP A 134 -4.81 -1.38 -19.73
C ASP A 134 -3.34 -1.07 -20.10
N GLY A 135 -2.47 -0.86 -19.10
CA GLY A 135 -1.05 -0.52 -19.30
C GLY A 135 -0.76 0.94 -19.70
N VAL A 136 -1.79 1.79 -19.81
CA VAL A 136 -1.61 3.23 -20.06
C VAL A 136 -0.91 3.89 -18.88
N ARG A 137 0.31 4.39 -19.09
CA ARG A 137 1.04 5.21 -18.11
C ARG A 137 0.81 6.69 -18.36
N VAL A 138 0.18 7.37 -17.41
CA VAL A 138 0.11 8.83 -17.34
C VAL A 138 1.20 9.33 -16.40
N VAL A 139 1.93 10.37 -16.80
CA VAL A 139 2.84 11.12 -15.94
C VAL A 139 2.48 12.59 -16.07
N MET A 140 2.27 13.27 -14.94
CA MET A 140 1.83 14.67 -14.90
C MET A 140 2.58 15.47 -13.83
N GLU A 141 2.62 16.78 -14.03
CA GLU A 141 3.20 17.73 -13.09
C GLU A 141 2.08 18.62 -12.51
N ALA A 142 1.92 18.59 -11.20
CA ALA A 142 0.96 19.40 -10.45
C ALA A 142 1.69 20.33 -9.47
N THR A 143 1.05 21.40 -9.00
CA THR A 143 1.51 22.08 -7.78
C THR A 143 1.11 21.28 -6.54
N LEU A 144 1.90 21.39 -5.46
CA LEU A 144 1.60 20.73 -4.20
C LEU A 144 0.20 21.10 -3.66
N GLU A 145 -0.22 22.35 -3.83
CA GLU A 145 -1.55 22.81 -3.40
C GLU A 145 -2.69 22.20 -4.22
N GLN A 146 -2.50 21.95 -5.53
CA GLN A 146 -3.49 21.25 -6.36
C GLN A 146 -3.71 19.81 -5.89
N VAL A 147 -2.63 19.07 -5.60
CA VAL A 147 -2.73 17.70 -5.08
C VAL A 147 -3.36 17.70 -3.69
N ARG A 148 -2.95 18.64 -2.82
CA ARG A 148 -3.49 18.81 -1.46
C ARG A 148 -4.99 19.13 -1.46
N ALA A 149 -5.47 19.94 -2.40
CA ALA A 149 -6.90 20.23 -2.56
C ALA A 149 -7.68 18.95 -2.91
N GLY A 150 -7.27 18.23 -3.97
CA GLY A 150 -7.93 16.97 -4.35
C GLY A 150 -7.94 15.92 -3.24
N VAL A 151 -6.86 15.81 -2.45
CA VAL A 151 -6.78 14.90 -1.30
C VAL A 151 -7.70 15.33 -0.15
N LYS A 152 -7.79 16.64 0.13
CA LYS A 152 -8.73 17.18 1.11
C LYS A 152 -10.17 16.86 0.72
N ASP A 153 -10.52 17.04 -0.54
CA ASP A 153 -11.90 16.83 -1.02
C ASP A 153 -12.26 15.34 -1.05
N ALA A 154 -11.32 14.46 -1.42
CA ALA A 154 -11.47 13.01 -1.28
C ALA A 154 -11.64 12.56 0.19
N LEU A 155 -10.95 13.20 1.15
CA LEU A 155 -11.12 12.95 2.60
C LEU A 155 -12.46 13.47 3.15
N LEU A 156 -13.06 14.50 2.54
CA LEU A 156 -14.40 14.95 2.91
C LEU A 156 -15.45 13.98 2.38
N ALA A 157 -15.37 13.59 1.11
CA ALA A 157 -16.24 12.59 0.49
C ALA A 157 -16.16 11.21 1.18
N SER A 158 -15.04 10.89 1.84
CA SER A 158 -14.90 9.66 2.63
C SER A 158 -15.63 9.68 3.98
N ARG A 159 -16.05 10.85 4.46
CA ARG A 159 -16.78 11.01 5.74
C ARG A 159 -18.28 11.03 5.56
N GLU A 160 -18.76 11.66 4.48
CA GLU A 160 -20.20 11.79 4.18
C GLU A 160 -20.88 10.43 3.95
N LYS A 161 -20.15 9.44 3.41
CA LYS A 161 -20.65 8.07 3.18
C LYS A 161 -20.74 7.18 4.45
N VAL A 162 -20.58 7.76 5.64
CA VAL A 162 -20.53 7.05 6.95
C VAL A 162 -21.62 7.56 7.91
N ALA A 163 -22.41 8.55 7.49
CA ALA A 163 -23.54 9.13 8.23
C ALA A 163 -24.89 8.66 7.67
#